data_AF-A0A947I5J9-F1
#
_entry.id   AF-A0A947I5J9-F1
#
_cell.length_a   1.000
_cell.length_b   1.000
_cell.length_c   1.000
_cell.angle_alpha   90.00
_cell.angle_beta   90.00
_cell.angle_gamma   90.00
#
_symmetry.space_group_name_H-M   'P 1'
#
loop_
_entity.id
_entity.type
_entity.pdbx_description
1 polymer ?
#
loop_
_entity_poly.entity_id
_entity_poly.type
_entity_poly.pdbx_seq_one_letter_code
_entity_poly.pdbx_strand_id
1 'polypeptide(L)'
;MKEIYSRKGFPSAPGSNIYHWQGVDTLFEVQEDGYYVLAVTASAKNAAQNNGIDDDDLRMELDGYKFGEKEIHEEKISWKGFGTASAWDGASLRGGTKTTYFFVELSSGEHQIKFYADETPALKEIKVLSLEEGKVFDEIFDLKPEENIDTDEKGIPWLSFVFLGVKPKDFELSVICNATTNDEGDGDNIKIVTNGAILQNKQAPTSDKYKNFYFSGDLDRGEIKTLKIPPSTFKLVENSVELWYDQTPEIHHLSFSLFESHAEYLEALVKSDAKKDTIRDILTYAAYFSRTLKPTLENARLLLLHSLKDNPSDLEFGYNDSIVNKIKSDHTYNRVKEMIADRILHGETEGTIEVGGQVVFEAGDLFASLHGLKTIDFVAVKTSEKEYEVEMVILDTYDFSYQNYSNAYTEYGAYEFESIGEKIAFTTLNNIANVGEYFGAVNNFEIRIHIEDTFTIE
;
A
#
# COMPACT_ATOMS: atom_id res chain seq x y z
N MET A 1 17.75 14.94 -18.21
CA MET A 1 18.30 14.42 -16.95
C MET A 1 19.68 14.99 -16.72
N LYS A 2 20.03 15.23 -15.47
CA LYS A 2 21.36 15.71 -15.09
C LYS A 2 21.85 14.94 -13.87
N GLU A 3 23.04 14.36 -13.96
CA GLU A 3 23.72 13.78 -12.81
C GLU A 3 24.04 14.88 -11.81
N ILE A 4 23.57 14.70 -10.58
CA ILE A 4 23.82 15.62 -9.46
C ILE A 4 24.79 15.01 -8.43
N TYR A 5 24.91 13.68 -8.43
CA TYR A 5 25.80 12.95 -7.53
C TYR A 5 26.27 11.65 -8.17
N SER A 6 27.53 11.29 -7.97
CA SER A 6 28.05 9.96 -8.27
C SER A 6 29.17 9.59 -7.29
N ARG A 7 29.18 8.32 -6.87
CA ARG A 7 30.24 7.75 -6.02
C ARG A 7 30.50 6.30 -6.42
N LYS A 8 31.78 5.98 -6.51
CA LYS A 8 32.34 4.64 -6.75
C LYS A 8 33.39 4.30 -5.69
N GLY A 9 33.83 3.05 -5.65
CA GLY A 9 34.98 2.63 -4.85
C GLY A 9 34.66 2.61 -3.36
N PHE A 10 33.57 1.94 -3.00
CA PHE A 10 33.17 1.76 -1.61
C PHE A 10 34.11 0.76 -0.90
N PRO A 11 34.29 0.89 0.43
CA PRO A 11 34.97 -0.13 1.22
C PRO A 11 34.27 -1.50 1.11
N SER A 12 34.89 -2.55 1.63
CA SER A 12 34.20 -3.83 1.84
C SER A 12 33.29 -3.76 3.06
N ALA A 13 32.17 -4.49 2.99
CA ALA A 13 31.27 -4.71 4.10
C ALA A 13 32.02 -5.40 5.26
N PRO A 14 31.91 -4.91 6.52
CA PRO A 14 32.67 -5.46 7.65
C PRO A 14 32.32 -6.90 8.09
N GLY A 15 31.33 -7.58 7.51
CA GLY A 15 31.07 -9.00 7.76
C GLY A 15 30.33 -9.31 9.06
N SER A 16 29.02 -9.03 9.12
CA SER A 16 28.18 -9.41 10.26
C SER A 16 26.71 -9.53 9.88
N ASN A 17 25.88 -10.03 10.79
CA ASN A 17 24.45 -10.23 10.51
C ASN A 17 23.65 -8.91 10.57
N ILE A 18 23.09 -8.52 9.42
CA ILE A 18 22.09 -7.45 9.24
C ILE A 18 22.45 -6.16 10.02
N TYR A 19 23.60 -5.60 9.70
CA TYR A 19 24.14 -4.40 10.37
C TYR A 19 24.01 -3.16 9.48
N HIS A 20 23.93 -1.99 10.12
CA HIS A 20 24.03 -0.71 9.43
C HIS A 20 25.47 -0.45 8.98
N TRP A 21 25.71 -0.41 7.67
CA TRP A 21 27.02 -0.23 7.10
C TRP A 21 27.40 1.27 7.00
N GLN A 22 27.73 1.86 8.15
CA GLN A 22 28.00 3.30 8.29
C GLN A 22 29.09 3.85 7.34
N GLY A 23 30.08 3.02 6.97
CA GLY A 23 31.19 3.43 6.10
C GLY A 23 30.78 3.78 4.66
N VAL A 24 29.57 3.38 4.24
CA VAL A 24 29.02 3.68 2.92
C VAL A 24 27.83 4.64 2.95
N ASP A 25 27.44 5.11 4.14
CA ASP A 25 26.44 6.16 4.27
C ASP A 25 26.82 7.35 3.38
N THR A 26 25.81 7.84 2.68
CA THR A 26 26.00 8.82 1.61
C THR A 26 25.00 9.95 1.79
N LEU A 27 25.52 11.16 1.96
CA LEU A 27 24.74 12.39 1.93
C LEU A 27 24.85 13.01 0.54
N PHE A 28 23.74 13.52 0.03
CA PHE A 28 23.71 14.30 -1.19
C PHE A 28 22.69 15.43 -1.05
N GLU A 29 22.89 16.51 -1.79
CA GLU A 29 22.04 17.69 -1.74
C GLU A 29 21.26 17.84 -3.04
N VAL A 30 19.97 18.09 -2.90
CA VAL A 30 19.04 18.36 -3.99
C VAL A 30 18.68 19.84 -3.96
N GLN A 31 18.77 20.52 -5.11
CA GLN A 31 18.60 21.98 -5.19
C GLN A 31 17.15 22.42 -5.34
N GLU A 32 16.30 21.57 -5.91
CA GLU A 32 14.90 21.88 -6.25
C GLU A 32 14.04 20.67 -5.91
N ASP A 33 12.80 20.90 -5.49
CA ASP A 33 11.83 19.82 -5.31
C ASP A 33 11.56 19.17 -6.68
N GLY A 34 11.45 17.84 -6.74
CA GLY A 34 11.10 17.16 -7.98
C GLY A 34 11.40 15.66 -7.99
N TYR A 35 11.41 15.09 -9.20
CA TYR A 35 11.65 13.67 -9.42
C TYR A 35 13.13 13.36 -9.64
N TYR A 36 13.58 12.30 -8.99
CA TYR A 36 14.97 11.83 -9.03
C TYR A 36 15.05 10.33 -9.27
N VAL A 37 16.18 9.90 -9.83
CA VAL A 37 16.55 8.50 -9.96
C VAL A 37 17.83 8.26 -9.20
N LEU A 38 17.78 7.34 -8.24
CA LEU A 38 18.97 6.77 -7.62
C LEU A 38 19.28 5.47 -8.34
N ALA A 39 20.39 5.41 -9.07
CA ALA A 39 20.88 4.17 -9.66
C ALA A 39 21.95 3.59 -8.72
N VAL A 40 21.67 2.43 -8.15
CA VAL A 40 22.59 1.76 -7.22
C VAL A 40 22.97 0.41 -7.80
N THR A 41 24.27 0.17 -7.95
CA THR A 41 24.80 -1.10 -8.44
C THR A 41 25.56 -1.80 -7.31
N ALA A 42 25.22 -3.04 -7.04
CA ALA A 42 25.89 -3.87 -6.05
C ALA A 42 25.90 -5.35 -6.48
N SER A 43 26.68 -6.16 -5.76
CA SER A 43 26.78 -7.60 -5.93
C SER A 43 26.76 -8.30 -4.58
N ALA A 44 26.21 -9.51 -4.54
CA ALA A 44 26.09 -10.31 -3.33
C ALA A 44 26.37 -11.78 -3.66
N LYS A 45 27.22 -12.45 -2.90
CA LYS A 45 27.60 -13.85 -3.11
C LYS A 45 26.65 -14.79 -2.39
N ASN A 46 26.48 -15.99 -2.93
CA ASN A 46 25.76 -17.04 -2.20
C ASN A 46 26.66 -17.70 -1.14
N ALA A 47 26.04 -18.47 -0.24
CA ALA A 47 26.74 -19.19 0.82
C ALA A 47 27.90 -20.07 0.32
N ALA A 48 27.74 -20.73 -0.83
CA ALA A 48 28.78 -21.58 -1.42
C ALA A 48 30.03 -20.77 -1.83
N GLN A 49 29.85 -19.60 -2.44
CA GLN A 49 30.93 -18.69 -2.82
C GLN A 49 31.62 -18.05 -1.60
N ASN A 50 30.88 -17.90 -0.50
CA ASN A 50 31.41 -17.43 0.77
C ASN A 50 32.16 -18.54 1.55
N ASN A 51 32.10 -19.80 1.12
CA ASN A 51 32.50 -20.96 1.91
C ASN A 51 31.83 -20.99 3.30
N GLY A 52 30.59 -20.49 3.36
CA GLY A 52 29.81 -20.31 4.59
C GLY A 52 28.47 -21.05 4.55
N ILE A 53 27.66 -20.83 5.59
CA ILE A 53 26.26 -21.29 5.65
C ILE A 53 25.26 -20.18 5.31
N ASP A 54 25.75 -18.94 5.22
CA ASP A 54 24.98 -17.72 4.99
C ASP A 54 25.48 -17.04 3.72
N ASP A 55 24.57 -16.41 2.99
CA ASP A 55 24.84 -15.61 1.82
C ASP A 55 25.05 -14.13 2.19
N ASP A 56 25.62 -13.37 1.25
CA ASP A 56 25.68 -11.91 1.39
C ASP A 56 24.32 -11.32 1.03
N ASP A 57 23.84 -10.33 1.79
CA ASP A 57 22.65 -9.57 1.42
C ASP A 57 22.84 -8.07 1.63
N LEU A 58 22.17 -7.25 0.83
CA LEU A 58 22.19 -5.79 0.96
C LEU A 58 20.80 -5.20 0.75
N ARG A 59 20.42 -4.24 1.59
CA ARG A 59 19.26 -3.38 1.35
C ARG A 59 19.62 -1.91 1.57
N MET A 60 18.81 -1.03 0.98
CA MET A 60 18.98 0.41 1.05
C MET A 60 17.86 1.05 1.88
N GLU A 61 18.18 2.15 2.56
CA GLU A 61 17.20 3.10 3.10
C GLU A 61 17.51 4.50 2.56
N LEU A 62 16.46 5.28 2.27
CA LEU A 62 16.54 6.68 1.89
C LEU A 62 15.72 7.50 2.89
N ASP A 63 16.37 8.43 3.60
CA ASP A 63 15.73 9.28 4.63
C ASP A 63 14.92 8.49 5.67
N GLY A 64 15.36 7.27 5.97
CA GLY A 64 14.70 6.35 6.90
C GLY A 64 13.56 5.52 6.30
N TYR A 65 13.19 5.76 5.03
CA TYR A 65 12.29 4.87 4.30
C TYR A 65 13.03 3.57 3.93
N LYS A 66 12.43 2.42 4.25
CA LYS A 66 13.00 1.09 4.05
C LYS A 66 12.39 0.44 2.83
N PHE A 67 13.12 0.46 1.71
CA PHE A 67 12.64 -0.17 0.48
C PHE A 67 12.43 -1.68 0.67
N GLY A 68 11.42 -2.20 -0.01
CA GLY A 68 11.05 -3.61 -0.02
C GLY A 68 10.39 -4.11 1.27
N GLU A 69 10.32 -3.33 2.35
CA GLU A 69 9.81 -3.83 3.65
C GLU A 69 8.35 -4.33 3.55
N LYS A 70 7.59 -3.84 2.57
CA LYS A 70 6.18 -4.21 2.33
C LYS A 70 5.98 -5.12 1.11
N GLU A 71 7.03 -5.41 0.35
CA GLU A 71 6.95 -6.33 -0.78
C GLU A 71 6.91 -7.77 -0.26
N ILE A 72 6.02 -8.59 -0.84
CA ILE A 72 5.97 -10.04 -0.61
C ILE A 72 6.36 -10.69 -1.92
N HIS A 73 7.55 -11.30 -1.94
CA HIS A 73 8.08 -11.92 -3.15
C HIS A 73 7.67 -13.40 -3.24
N GLU A 74 7.16 -13.83 -4.40
CA GLU A 74 6.55 -15.16 -4.60
C GLU A 74 7.55 -16.31 -4.44
N GLU A 75 8.76 -16.17 -4.98
CA GLU A 75 9.79 -17.24 -4.93
C GLU A 75 10.81 -17.09 -3.78
N LYS A 76 10.71 -16.04 -2.95
CA LYS A 76 11.75 -15.68 -1.98
C LYS A 76 11.19 -15.46 -0.59
N ILE A 77 12.05 -15.65 0.41
CA ILE A 77 11.77 -15.19 1.76
C ILE A 77 12.08 -13.69 1.78
N SER A 78 11.07 -12.86 1.62
CA SER A 78 11.19 -11.42 1.86
C SER A 78 11.13 -11.14 3.36
N TRP A 79 12.19 -10.59 3.94
CA TRP A 79 12.23 -10.23 5.36
C TRP A 79 12.83 -8.84 5.57
N LYS A 80 12.05 -7.92 6.15
CA LYS A 80 12.47 -6.55 6.48
C LYS A 80 13.19 -5.80 5.33
N GLY A 81 12.76 -6.04 4.09
CA GLY A 81 13.31 -5.41 2.88
C GLY A 81 14.37 -6.23 2.16
N PHE A 82 14.93 -7.28 2.76
CA PHE A 82 15.79 -8.25 2.08
C PHE A 82 14.98 -9.21 1.20
N GLY A 83 15.62 -9.80 0.18
CA GLY A 83 14.97 -10.75 -0.73
C GLY A 83 13.90 -10.12 -1.64
N THR A 84 13.98 -8.81 -1.92
CA THR A 84 12.99 -8.05 -2.71
C THR A 84 13.60 -7.44 -3.96
N ALA A 85 12.76 -6.89 -4.84
CA ALA A 85 13.22 -6.16 -6.02
C ALA A 85 14.16 -5.00 -5.67
N SER A 86 14.02 -4.40 -4.48
CA SER A 86 14.84 -3.29 -4.00
C SER A 86 16.18 -3.67 -3.36
N ALA A 87 16.42 -4.97 -3.13
CA ALA A 87 17.57 -5.49 -2.40
C ALA A 87 18.51 -6.31 -3.29
N TRP A 88 19.72 -6.59 -2.81
CA TRP A 88 20.68 -7.49 -3.45
C TRP A 88 20.79 -8.74 -2.59
N ASP A 89 20.32 -9.85 -3.12
CA ASP A 89 20.14 -11.11 -2.41
C ASP A 89 21.16 -12.14 -2.90
N GLY A 90 22.01 -12.64 -2.02
CA GLY A 90 23.16 -13.46 -2.39
C GLY A 90 22.76 -14.82 -2.98
N ALA A 91 21.71 -15.44 -2.44
CA ALA A 91 21.14 -16.69 -2.94
C ALA A 91 20.72 -16.58 -4.41
N SER A 92 20.15 -15.45 -4.80
CA SER A 92 19.70 -15.18 -6.17
C SER A 92 20.81 -14.63 -7.07
N LEU A 93 21.64 -13.71 -6.57
CA LEU A 93 22.66 -13.03 -7.37
C LEU A 93 23.90 -13.90 -7.65
N ARG A 94 24.25 -14.79 -6.72
CA ARG A 94 25.38 -15.74 -6.90
C ARG A 94 26.67 -15.02 -7.32
N GLY A 95 26.97 -13.88 -6.70
CA GLY A 95 28.14 -13.05 -6.97
C GLY A 95 27.98 -12.11 -8.16
N GLY A 96 26.92 -12.27 -8.95
CA GLY A 96 26.55 -11.37 -10.04
C GLY A 96 26.14 -9.98 -9.55
N THR A 97 25.93 -9.09 -10.51
CA THR A 97 25.62 -7.68 -10.25
C THR A 97 24.20 -7.37 -10.62
N LYS A 98 23.61 -6.48 -9.84
CA LYS A 98 22.30 -5.93 -10.11
C LYS A 98 22.32 -4.43 -9.94
N THR A 99 21.63 -3.74 -10.84
CA THR A 99 21.39 -2.30 -10.73
C THR A 99 19.93 -2.06 -10.41
N THR A 100 19.68 -1.39 -9.28
CA THR A 100 18.35 -0.94 -8.88
C THR A 100 18.22 0.56 -9.15
N TYR A 101 17.23 0.93 -9.94
CA TYR A 101 16.82 2.30 -10.22
C TYR A 101 15.64 2.67 -9.33
N PHE A 102 15.87 3.53 -8.35
CA PHE A 102 14.83 4.05 -7.46
C PHE A 102 14.32 5.38 -7.98
N PHE A 103 13.08 5.41 -8.42
CA PHE A 103 12.35 6.61 -8.82
C PHE A 103 11.63 7.16 -7.60
N VAL A 104 11.99 8.37 -7.21
CA VAL A 104 11.55 9.01 -5.97
C VAL A 104 11.21 10.49 -6.23
N GLU A 105 10.31 11.03 -5.42
CA GLU A 105 10.10 12.47 -5.30
C GLU A 105 10.88 12.97 -4.09
N LEU A 106 11.75 13.96 -4.27
CA LEU A 106 12.57 14.55 -3.21
C LEU A 106 12.28 16.04 -3.11
N SER A 107 12.19 16.54 -1.88
CA SER A 107 12.21 17.98 -1.63
C SER A 107 13.63 18.53 -1.77
N SER A 108 13.78 19.82 -1.98
CA SER A 108 15.06 20.51 -1.88
C SER A 108 15.65 20.35 -0.47
N GLY A 109 16.95 20.07 -0.40
CA GLY A 109 17.65 19.86 0.86
C GLY A 109 18.67 18.71 0.83
N GLU A 110 19.16 18.36 2.01
CA GLU A 110 20.08 17.24 2.22
C GLU A 110 19.29 15.93 2.42
N HIS A 111 19.71 14.89 1.72
CA HIS A 111 19.15 13.55 1.79
C HIS A 111 20.22 12.53 2.16
N GLN A 112 19.80 11.45 2.79
CA GLN A 112 20.69 10.41 3.29
C GLN A 112 20.32 9.03 2.74
N ILE A 113 21.31 8.40 2.09
CA ILE A 113 21.27 6.98 1.72
C ILE A 113 22.03 6.19 2.80
N LYS A 114 21.37 5.16 3.33
CA LYS A 114 21.98 4.17 4.24
C LYS A 114 21.90 2.79 3.62
N PHE A 115 22.84 1.94 4.00
CA PHE A 115 22.85 0.54 3.60
C PHE A 115 22.89 -0.37 4.83
N TYR A 116 22.14 -1.47 4.74
CA TYR A 116 22.17 -2.53 5.73
C TYR A 116 22.61 -3.80 5.03
N ALA A 117 23.68 -4.39 5.53
CA ALA A 117 24.32 -5.54 4.93
C ALA A 117 24.19 -6.76 5.85
N ASP A 118 24.01 -7.92 5.25
CA ASP A 118 24.28 -9.22 5.85
C ASP A 118 25.56 -9.79 5.24
N GLU A 119 26.48 -10.28 6.07
CA GLU A 119 27.83 -10.70 5.67
C GLU A 119 28.61 -9.61 4.89
N THR A 120 29.06 -9.89 3.66
CA THR A 120 30.09 -9.12 2.94
C THR A 120 29.72 -8.68 1.50
N PRO A 121 28.50 -8.16 1.24
CA PRO A 121 28.12 -7.68 -0.09
C PRO A 121 29.04 -6.54 -0.54
N ALA A 122 29.11 -6.33 -1.86
CA ALA A 122 29.90 -5.25 -2.43
C ALA A 122 29.00 -4.21 -3.10
N LEU A 123 29.04 -2.99 -2.56
CA LEU A 123 28.45 -1.80 -3.19
C LEU A 123 29.43 -1.26 -4.24
N LYS A 124 29.01 -1.18 -5.50
CA LYS A 124 29.89 -0.78 -6.61
C LYS A 124 29.76 0.70 -6.95
N GLU A 125 28.51 1.16 -7.12
CA GLU A 125 28.22 2.52 -7.58
C GLU A 125 26.90 3.05 -7.01
N ILE A 126 26.86 4.35 -6.72
CA ILE A 126 25.64 5.13 -6.51
C ILE A 126 25.70 6.31 -7.49
N LYS A 127 24.64 6.52 -8.28
CA LYS A 127 24.38 7.75 -9.03
C LYS A 127 23.04 8.34 -8.62
N VAL A 128 22.96 9.67 -8.57
CA VAL A 128 21.69 10.39 -8.44
C VAL A 128 21.53 11.30 -9.64
N LEU A 129 20.40 11.14 -10.32
CA LEU A 129 20.03 11.86 -11.53
C LEU A 129 18.75 12.66 -11.26
N SER A 130 18.76 13.94 -11.62
CA SER A 130 17.52 14.74 -11.69
C SER A 130 16.74 14.42 -12.95
N LEU A 131 15.42 14.34 -12.82
CA LEU A 131 14.49 14.14 -13.92
C LEU A 131 13.84 15.47 -14.30
N GLU A 132 13.66 15.68 -15.60
CA GLU A 132 12.85 16.79 -16.10
C GLU A 132 11.42 16.27 -16.29
N GLU A 133 10.43 17.04 -15.84
CA GLU A 133 9.01 16.69 -15.99
C GLU A 133 8.62 16.34 -17.44
N GLY A 134 7.72 15.38 -17.59
CA GLY A 134 7.12 15.00 -18.86
C GLY A 134 8.03 14.25 -19.84
N LYS A 135 9.22 13.79 -19.42
CA LYS A 135 10.12 13.02 -20.29
C LYS A 135 9.80 11.52 -20.30
N VAL A 136 9.86 10.93 -21.49
CA VAL A 136 9.88 9.48 -21.70
C VAL A 136 11.30 8.97 -21.46
N PHE A 137 11.42 7.83 -20.80
CA PHE A 137 12.67 7.26 -20.31
C PHE A 137 13.26 6.23 -21.29
N ASP A 138 13.89 6.68 -22.39
CA ASP A 138 14.26 5.76 -23.49
C ASP A 138 15.75 5.33 -23.52
N GLU A 139 16.67 6.01 -22.81
CA GLU A 139 18.13 5.84 -23.02
C GLU A 139 18.97 5.84 -21.73
N ILE A 140 18.37 5.50 -20.59
CA ILE A 140 18.92 5.88 -19.27
C ILE A 140 19.77 4.78 -18.64
N PHE A 141 19.61 3.55 -19.14
CA PHE A 141 19.99 2.37 -18.42
C PHE A 141 21.17 1.70 -19.09
N ASP A 142 22.15 1.27 -18.30
CA ASP A 142 23.05 0.24 -18.78
C ASP A 142 22.25 -1.06 -18.85
N LEU A 143 21.75 -1.33 -20.05
CA LEU A 143 20.92 -2.48 -20.40
C LEU A 143 21.78 -3.69 -20.75
N LYS A 144 23.02 -3.77 -20.24
CA LYS A 144 23.84 -4.98 -20.32
C LYS A 144 24.25 -5.46 -18.92
N PRO A 145 24.19 -6.76 -18.63
CA PRO A 145 24.77 -7.27 -17.39
C PRO A 145 26.30 -7.09 -17.44
N GLU A 146 26.93 -6.75 -16.32
CA GLU A 146 28.40 -6.67 -16.25
C GLU A 146 29.03 -8.06 -16.42
N GLU A 147 28.32 -9.10 -15.99
CA GLU A 147 28.79 -10.49 -15.97
C GLU A 147 27.69 -11.43 -16.49
N ASN A 148 28.03 -12.29 -17.45
CA ASN A 148 27.14 -13.37 -17.88
C ASN A 148 27.40 -14.57 -16.99
N ILE A 149 26.43 -14.88 -16.14
CA ILE A 149 26.42 -16.07 -15.31
C ILE A 149 25.35 -16.99 -15.89
N ASP A 150 25.78 -18.12 -16.41
CA ASP A 150 24.94 -19.18 -16.95
C ASP A 150 24.12 -19.83 -15.81
N THR A 151 22.79 -19.86 -15.93
CA THR A 151 21.90 -20.44 -14.91
C THR A 151 20.74 -21.24 -15.49
N ASP A 152 20.87 -22.55 -15.44
CA ASP A 152 19.89 -23.56 -15.86
C ASP A 152 18.39 -23.38 -15.52
N GLU A 153 17.95 -22.71 -14.44
CA GLU A 153 16.51 -22.80 -14.09
C GLU A 153 15.83 -21.56 -13.49
N LYS A 154 16.55 -20.67 -12.80
CA LYS A 154 15.90 -19.61 -11.99
C LYS A 154 16.15 -18.19 -12.50
N GLY A 155 17.11 -18.04 -13.40
CA GLY A 155 17.66 -16.74 -13.78
C GLY A 155 18.36 -16.03 -12.60
N ILE A 156 18.97 -14.90 -12.93
CA ILE A 156 19.66 -14.01 -11.99
C ILE A 156 19.00 -12.62 -12.06
N PRO A 157 18.69 -11.98 -10.92
CA PRO A 157 18.22 -10.61 -10.91
C PRO A 157 19.26 -9.69 -11.53
N TRP A 158 18.83 -8.82 -12.44
CA TRP A 158 19.74 -7.98 -13.20
C TRP A 158 19.40 -6.50 -13.08
N LEU A 159 18.18 -6.12 -13.40
CA LEU A 159 17.70 -4.75 -13.31
C LEU A 159 16.44 -4.69 -12.47
N SER A 160 16.36 -3.71 -11.59
CA SER A 160 15.14 -3.40 -10.85
C SER A 160 14.74 -1.95 -11.03
N PHE A 161 13.45 -1.70 -11.20
CA PHE A 161 12.85 -0.37 -11.27
C PHE A 161 11.88 -0.24 -10.11
N VAL A 162 12.23 0.55 -9.11
CA VAL A 162 11.46 0.74 -7.88
C VAL A 162 10.88 2.14 -7.86
N PHE A 163 9.56 2.26 -7.72
CA PHE A 163 8.82 3.51 -7.81
C PHE A 163 8.17 3.83 -6.47
N LEU A 164 8.73 4.81 -5.73
CA LEU A 164 8.21 5.26 -4.45
C LEU A 164 7.45 6.57 -4.62
N GLY A 165 6.14 6.56 -4.34
CA GLY A 165 5.25 7.71 -4.53
C GLY A 165 4.90 7.97 -6.00
N VAL A 166 5.91 8.03 -6.86
CA VAL A 166 5.75 8.11 -8.32
C VAL A 166 5.17 6.82 -8.90
N LYS A 167 4.48 6.94 -10.04
CA LYS A 167 3.77 5.83 -10.68
C LYS A 167 4.04 5.82 -12.18
N PRO A 168 4.42 4.68 -12.77
CA PRO A 168 4.49 4.54 -14.21
C PRO A 168 3.09 4.62 -14.83
N LYS A 169 2.95 5.44 -15.87
CA LYS A 169 1.75 5.57 -16.70
C LYS A 169 1.73 4.52 -17.80
N ASP A 170 2.89 4.21 -18.35
CA ASP A 170 3.16 3.11 -19.26
C ASP A 170 4.52 2.52 -18.88
N PHE A 171 4.71 1.23 -19.09
CA PHE A 171 6.01 0.58 -18.98
C PHE A 171 6.10 -0.46 -20.10
N GLU A 172 7.02 -0.23 -21.02
CA GLU A 172 7.23 -1.04 -22.22
C GLU A 172 8.64 -1.59 -22.23
N LEU A 173 8.75 -2.89 -22.42
CA LEU A 173 10.00 -3.62 -22.48
C LEU A 173 10.01 -4.45 -23.77
N SER A 174 11.01 -4.24 -24.61
CA SER A 174 11.27 -5.05 -25.80
C SER A 174 12.59 -5.80 -25.68
N VAL A 175 12.55 -7.11 -25.89
CA VAL A 175 13.67 -8.04 -25.67
C VAL A 175 13.88 -8.90 -26.90
N ILE A 176 15.14 -9.26 -27.16
CA ILE A 176 15.54 -10.31 -28.09
C ILE A 176 16.08 -11.48 -27.26
N CYS A 177 15.49 -12.64 -27.46
CA CYS A 177 15.92 -13.90 -26.85
C CYS A 177 16.21 -14.93 -27.95
N ASN A 178 17.42 -15.49 -28.00
CA ASN A 178 17.81 -16.48 -29.00
C ASN A 178 17.68 -17.90 -28.46
N ALA A 179 17.22 -18.82 -29.29
CA ALA A 179 17.35 -20.25 -28.99
C ALA A 179 18.84 -20.64 -29.01
N THR A 180 19.24 -21.57 -28.15
CA THR A 180 20.57 -22.18 -28.26
C THR A 180 20.67 -22.99 -29.55
N THR A 181 21.86 -23.05 -30.15
CA THR A 181 22.11 -23.83 -31.37
C THR A 181 22.30 -25.32 -31.12
N ASN A 182 22.30 -25.75 -29.86
CA ASN A 182 22.61 -27.12 -29.45
C ASN A 182 21.35 -27.74 -28.82
N ASP A 183 21.03 -28.98 -29.16
CA ASP A 183 19.81 -29.72 -28.77
C ASP A 183 19.62 -29.93 -27.23
N GLU A 184 20.50 -29.39 -26.39
CA GLU A 184 20.56 -29.65 -24.94
C GLU A 184 20.42 -28.40 -24.05
N GLY A 185 20.40 -27.18 -24.60
CA GLY A 185 20.37 -25.94 -23.81
C GLY A 185 19.00 -25.26 -23.74
N ASP A 186 18.74 -24.51 -22.68
CA ASP A 186 17.73 -23.45 -22.66
C ASP A 186 18.25 -22.23 -23.45
N GLY A 187 17.42 -21.67 -24.35
CA GLY A 187 17.72 -20.39 -25.00
C GLY A 187 17.88 -19.23 -24.00
N ASP A 188 18.21 -18.04 -24.48
CA ASP A 188 18.15 -16.82 -23.66
C ASP A 188 16.74 -16.65 -23.08
N ASN A 189 16.59 -16.39 -21.78
CA ASN A 189 15.28 -16.18 -21.18
C ASN A 189 15.25 -14.91 -20.31
N ILE A 190 14.08 -14.27 -20.24
CA ILE A 190 13.82 -13.17 -19.30
C ILE A 190 12.56 -13.48 -18.48
N LYS A 191 12.74 -13.52 -17.16
CA LYS A 191 11.67 -13.52 -16.16
C LYS A 191 11.37 -12.07 -15.77
N ILE A 192 10.08 -11.77 -15.63
CA ILE A 192 9.59 -10.46 -15.21
C ILE A 192 8.84 -10.63 -13.90
N VAL A 193 9.26 -9.90 -12.86
CA VAL A 193 8.59 -9.89 -11.56
C VAL A 193 8.05 -8.48 -11.32
N THR A 194 6.76 -8.38 -10.98
CA THR A 194 6.10 -7.10 -10.67
C THR A 194 5.56 -7.14 -9.24
N ASN A 195 6.03 -6.23 -8.38
CA ASN A 195 5.62 -6.17 -6.97
C ASN A 195 5.78 -7.54 -6.26
N GLY A 196 6.87 -8.24 -6.54
CA GLY A 196 7.15 -9.58 -6.00
C GLY A 196 6.43 -10.75 -6.68
N ALA A 197 5.46 -10.52 -7.57
CA ALA A 197 4.71 -11.56 -8.27
C ALA A 197 5.27 -11.81 -9.68
N ILE A 198 5.40 -13.08 -10.10
CA ILE A 198 5.88 -13.41 -11.44
C ILE A 198 4.82 -13.07 -12.49
N LEU A 199 5.20 -12.29 -13.50
CA LEU A 199 4.33 -12.01 -14.63
C LEU A 199 4.36 -13.17 -15.64
N GLN A 200 3.23 -13.88 -15.73
CA GLN A 200 3.07 -15.05 -16.59
C GLN A 200 2.85 -14.67 -18.06
N ASN A 201 3.55 -15.35 -18.99
CA ASN A 201 3.23 -15.28 -20.42
C ASN A 201 2.06 -16.21 -20.75
N LYS A 202 0.87 -15.64 -20.96
CA LYS A 202 -0.36 -16.40 -21.26
C LYS A 202 -0.33 -17.17 -22.59
N GLN A 203 0.63 -16.86 -23.47
CA GLN A 203 0.80 -17.54 -24.75
C GLN A 203 1.82 -18.69 -24.65
N ALA A 204 2.61 -18.75 -23.57
CA ALA A 204 3.59 -19.80 -23.37
C ALA A 204 2.90 -21.15 -23.09
N PRO A 205 3.51 -22.29 -23.48
CA PRO A 205 3.04 -23.60 -23.10
C PRO A 205 2.99 -23.77 -21.58
N THR A 206 2.05 -24.57 -21.07
CA THR A 206 1.87 -24.81 -19.63
C THR A 206 2.96 -25.70 -18.99
N SER A 207 4.06 -25.96 -19.68
CA SER A 207 5.15 -26.78 -19.15
C SER A 207 5.96 -25.99 -18.12
N ASP A 208 6.50 -26.69 -17.13
CA ASP A 208 7.33 -26.10 -16.07
C ASP A 208 8.54 -25.32 -16.59
N LYS A 209 9.02 -25.62 -17.80
CA LYS A 209 10.11 -24.90 -18.47
C LYS A 209 9.81 -23.40 -18.68
N TYR A 210 8.57 -23.04 -19.01
CA TYR A 210 8.23 -21.67 -19.42
C TYR A 210 7.42 -20.91 -18.36
N LYS A 211 6.94 -21.58 -17.30
CA LYS A 211 6.05 -20.96 -16.31
C LYS A 211 6.67 -19.77 -15.57
N ASN A 212 7.99 -19.63 -15.59
CA ASN A 212 8.67 -18.57 -14.86
C ASN A 212 9.25 -17.50 -15.78
N PHE A 213 9.24 -17.70 -17.10
CA PHE A 213 9.86 -16.79 -18.05
C PHE A 213 8.79 -16.15 -18.93
N TYR A 214 8.85 -14.83 -19.06
CA TYR A 214 7.93 -14.11 -19.93
C TYR A 214 8.42 -14.18 -21.39
N PHE A 215 9.72 -13.93 -21.59
CA PHE A 215 10.40 -14.07 -22.87
C PHE A 215 11.30 -15.31 -22.83
N SER A 216 11.31 -16.08 -23.92
CA SER A 216 12.07 -17.33 -23.98
C SER A 216 12.61 -17.57 -25.38
N GLY A 217 13.91 -17.83 -25.48
CA GLY A 217 14.61 -18.00 -26.74
C GLY A 217 14.05 -19.13 -27.61
N ASP A 218 13.58 -20.21 -26.99
CA ASP A 218 12.97 -21.34 -27.68
C ASP A 218 11.65 -20.98 -28.39
N LEU A 219 10.88 -20.08 -27.75
CA LEU A 219 9.61 -19.60 -28.25
C LEU A 219 9.79 -18.43 -29.22
N ASP A 220 10.70 -17.51 -28.89
CA ASP A 220 10.87 -16.22 -29.55
C ASP A 220 11.86 -16.27 -30.72
N ARG A 221 12.83 -17.19 -30.70
CA ARG A 221 13.76 -17.51 -31.80
C ARG A 221 14.49 -16.30 -32.40
N GLY A 222 14.92 -15.38 -31.54
CA GLY A 222 15.62 -14.15 -31.93
C GLY A 222 14.72 -13.04 -32.46
N GLU A 223 13.39 -13.21 -32.41
CA GLU A 223 12.46 -12.11 -32.70
C GLU A 223 12.42 -11.10 -31.55
N ILE A 224 12.30 -9.82 -31.89
CA ILE A 224 12.00 -8.78 -30.89
C ILE A 224 10.56 -8.98 -30.42
N LYS A 225 10.39 -9.25 -29.12
CA LYS A 225 9.08 -9.29 -28.46
C LYS A 225 8.93 -8.12 -27.52
N THR A 226 7.70 -7.63 -27.38
CA THR A 226 7.38 -6.47 -26.53
C THR A 226 6.36 -6.85 -25.48
N LEU A 227 6.65 -6.50 -24.23
CA LEU A 227 5.74 -6.52 -23.09
C LEU A 227 5.32 -5.09 -22.77
N LYS A 228 4.02 -4.90 -22.53
CA LYS A 228 3.48 -3.66 -21.95
C LYS A 228 2.86 -3.98 -20.60
N ILE A 229 3.32 -3.33 -19.55
CA ILE A 229 2.77 -3.45 -18.20
C ILE A 229 1.77 -2.28 -18.01
N PRO A 230 0.47 -2.57 -17.77
CA PRO A 230 -0.52 -1.52 -17.65
C PRO A 230 -0.36 -0.74 -16.34
N PRO A 231 -0.76 0.55 -16.30
CA PRO A 231 -0.66 1.37 -15.08
C PRO A 231 -1.42 0.78 -13.89
N SER A 232 -2.47 -0.02 -14.14
CA SER A 232 -3.23 -0.74 -13.11
C SER A 232 -2.41 -1.77 -12.32
N THR A 233 -1.21 -2.14 -12.78
CA THR A 233 -0.29 -3.01 -12.03
C THR A 233 0.39 -2.25 -10.88
N PHE A 234 0.53 -0.94 -10.99
CA PHE A 234 1.34 -0.13 -10.07
C PHE A 234 0.52 0.43 -8.90
N LYS A 235 -0.22 -0.42 -8.17
CA LYS A 235 -1.19 0.01 -7.13
C LYS A 235 -0.59 0.40 -5.78
N LEU A 236 0.61 -0.05 -5.47
CA LEU A 236 1.22 0.08 -4.15
C LEU A 236 1.89 1.45 -3.97
N VAL A 237 2.17 1.85 -2.72
CA VAL A 237 2.96 3.07 -2.43
C VAL A 237 4.36 2.95 -3.04
N GLU A 238 4.98 1.78 -2.85
CA GLU A 238 6.19 1.35 -3.52
C GLU A 238 5.82 0.25 -4.51
N ASN A 239 6.09 0.47 -5.79
CA ASN A 239 5.97 -0.58 -6.79
C ASN A 239 7.33 -0.98 -7.35
N SER A 240 7.42 -2.16 -7.91
CA SER A 240 8.64 -2.68 -8.51
C SER A 240 8.38 -3.41 -9.81
N VAL A 241 9.34 -3.30 -10.74
CA VAL A 241 9.54 -4.22 -11.86
C VAL A 241 10.96 -4.73 -11.77
N GLU A 242 11.15 -6.05 -11.65
CA GLU A 242 12.46 -6.69 -11.62
C GLU A 242 12.62 -7.62 -12.83
N LEU A 243 13.75 -7.47 -13.50
CA LEU A 243 14.13 -8.25 -14.67
C LEU A 243 15.18 -9.26 -14.25
N TRP A 244 14.91 -10.51 -14.57
CA TRP A 244 15.77 -11.65 -14.30
C TRP A 244 16.18 -12.28 -15.62
N TYR A 245 17.47 -12.51 -15.81
CA TYR A 245 17.99 -13.09 -17.03
C TYR A 245 18.49 -14.49 -16.82
N ASP A 246 18.47 -15.26 -17.89
CA ASP A 246 19.16 -16.52 -18.04
C ASP A 246 19.86 -16.51 -19.41
N GLN A 247 21.13 -16.94 -19.43
CA GLN A 247 22.08 -16.80 -20.54
C GLN A 247 22.36 -15.33 -20.92
N THR A 248 22.08 -14.94 -22.17
CA THR A 248 22.53 -13.67 -22.76
C THR A 248 21.43 -12.89 -23.51
N PRO A 249 20.23 -12.70 -22.94
CA PRO A 249 19.18 -11.92 -23.59
C PRO A 249 19.61 -10.47 -23.81
N GLU A 250 19.09 -9.86 -24.86
CA GLU A 250 19.33 -8.45 -25.19
C GLU A 250 18.05 -7.65 -24.95
N ILE A 251 18.10 -6.65 -24.06
CA ILE A 251 17.03 -5.65 -23.98
C ILE A 251 17.24 -4.68 -25.15
N HIS A 252 16.36 -4.79 -26.16
CA HIS A 252 16.38 -3.93 -27.33
C HIS A 252 15.87 -2.53 -27.01
N HIS A 253 14.82 -2.43 -26.19
CA HIS A 253 14.21 -1.17 -25.81
C HIS A 253 13.55 -1.29 -24.44
N LEU A 254 13.68 -0.25 -23.62
CA LEU A 254 12.95 -0.11 -22.37
C LEU A 254 12.53 1.34 -22.26
N SER A 255 11.23 1.56 -22.09
CA SER A 255 10.65 2.89 -21.93
C SER A 255 9.53 2.87 -20.91
N PHE A 256 9.38 3.96 -20.17
CA PHE A 256 8.17 4.25 -19.42
C PHE A 256 7.99 5.76 -19.37
N SER A 257 6.77 6.20 -19.06
CA SER A 257 6.48 7.56 -18.62
C SER A 257 5.91 7.53 -17.21
N LEU A 258 6.05 8.63 -16.47
CA LEU A 258 5.49 8.78 -15.13
C LEU A 258 4.21 9.62 -15.21
N PHE A 259 3.28 9.38 -14.30
CA PHE A 259 2.21 10.34 -14.05
C PHE A 259 2.79 11.65 -13.51
N GLU A 260 2.26 12.79 -13.97
CA GLU A 260 2.71 14.14 -13.55
C GLU A 260 2.32 14.43 -12.10
N SER A 261 1.29 13.73 -11.59
CA SER A 261 0.86 13.86 -10.20
C SER A 261 0.14 12.61 -9.71
N HIS A 262 0.04 12.47 -8.40
CA HIS A 262 -0.82 11.46 -7.78
C HIS A 262 -2.29 11.61 -8.21
N ALA A 263 -2.76 12.84 -8.43
CA ALA A 263 -4.12 13.11 -8.89
C ALA A 263 -4.37 12.57 -10.31
N GLU A 264 -3.44 12.75 -11.24
CA GLU A 264 -3.53 12.19 -12.60
C GLU A 264 -3.56 10.65 -12.56
N TYR A 265 -2.72 10.05 -11.71
CA TYR A 265 -2.73 8.60 -11.49
C TYR A 265 -4.08 8.10 -10.98
N LEU A 266 -4.64 8.75 -9.95
CA LEU A 266 -5.97 8.42 -9.43
C LEU A 266 -7.04 8.58 -10.51
N GLU A 267 -6.98 9.64 -11.33
CA GLU A 267 -7.92 9.84 -12.44
C GLU A 267 -7.81 8.70 -13.47
N ALA A 268 -6.59 8.27 -13.82
CA ALA A 268 -6.37 7.16 -14.74
C ALA A 268 -6.89 5.82 -14.19
N LEU A 269 -6.66 5.54 -12.90
CA LEU A 269 -7.24 4.39 -12.21
C LEU A 269 -8.77 4.43 -12.21
N VAL A 270 -9.35 5.60 -11.90
CA VAL A 270 -10.79 5.86 -11.95
C VAL A 270 -11.34 5.78 -13.37
N LYS A 271 -10.52 5.76 -14.41
CA LYS A 271 -10.97 5.48 -15.79
C LYS A 271 -10.84 4.00 -16.19
N SER A 272 -10.02 3.21 -15.48
CA SER A 272 -9.83 1.77 -15.75
C SER A 272 -11.03 0.92 -15.31
N ASP A 273 -11.15 -0.31 -15.79
CA ASP A 273 -12.22 -1.23 -15.36
C ASP A 273 -12.03 -1.77 -13.92
N ALA A 274 -10.92 -1.42 -13.25
CA ALA A 274 -10.55 -1.91 -11.90
C ALA A 274 -10.85 -0.90 -10.76
N LYS A 275 -11.69 0.12 -11.01
CA LYS A 275 -11.97 1.25 -10.08
C LYS A 275 -12.34 0.78 -8.68
N LYS A 276 -13.24 -0.20 -8.61
CA LYS A 276 -13.79 -0.73 -7.35
C LYS A 276 -12.68 -1.29 -6.47
N ASP A 277 -11.84 -2.16 -7.04
CA ASP A 277 -10.80 -2.87 -6.29
C ASP A 277 -9.71 -1.91 -5.83
N THR A 278 -9.28 -0.97 -6.68
CA THR A 278 -8.26 -0.01 -6.29
C THR A 278 -8.73 0.93 -5.18
N ILE A 279 -9.99 1.40 -5.24
CA ILE A 279 -10.51 2.26 -4.17
C ILE A 279 -10.68 1.46 -2.88
N ARG A 280 -11.09 0.20 -2.97
CA ARG A 280 -11.12 -0.72 -1.84
C ARG A 280 -9.73 -0.90 -1.21
N ASP A 281 -8.67 -1.04 -2.00
CA ASP A 281 -7.29 -1.15 -1.51
C ASP A 281 -6.84 0.12 -0.79
N ILE A 282 -7.11 1.30 -1.38
CA ILE A 282 -6.79 2.60 -0.76
C ILE A 282 -7.51 2.76 0.57
N LEU A 283 -8.80 2.45 0.63
CA LEU A 283 -9.59 2.54 1.86
C LEU A 283 -9.14 1.52 2.91
N THR A 284 -8.76 0.33 2.50
CA THR A 284 -8.20 -0.70 3.38
C THR A 284 -6.90 -0.20 4.01
N TYR A 285 -6.00 0.35 3.19
CA TYR A 285 -4.73 0.92 3.67
C TYR A 285 -4.97 2.10 4.61
N ALA A 286 -5.85 3.03 4.23
CA ALA A 286 -6.26 4.16 5.05
C ALA A 286 -6.78 3.73 6.42
N ALA A 287 -7.63 2.69 6.46
CA ALA A 287 -8.15 2.14 7.70
C ALA A 287 -7.03 1.53 8.57
N TYR A 288 -6.06 0.82 7.99
CA TYR A 288 -4.93 0.32 8.76
C TYR A 288 -3.99 1.45 9.24
N PHE A 289 -3.75 2.46 8.41
CA PHE A 289 -2.89 3.57 8.73
C PHE A 289 -3.48 4.51 9.79
N SER A 290 -4.82 4.68 9.81
CA SER A 290 -5.51 5.49 10.81
C SER A 290 -5.26 5.00 12.23
N ARG A 291 -5.04 3.69 12.43
CA ARG A 291 -4.66 3.11 13.73
C ARG A 291 -3.35 3.72 14.26
N THR A 292 -2.39 3.98 13.39
CA THR A 292 -1.11 4.59 13.76
C THR A 292 -1.26 6.07 14.06
N LEU A 293 -2.06 6.78 13.25
CA LEU A 293 -2.27 8.22 13.42
C LEU A 293 -3.12 8.56 14.65
N LYS A 294 -4.19 7.80 14.90
CA LYS A 294 -5.13 8.05 15.99
C LYS A 294 -5.80 6.74 16.43
N PRO A 295 -5.20 6.01 17.39
CA PRO A 295 -5.74 4.75 17.92
C PRO A 295 -7.17 4.84 18.49
N THR A 296 -7.66 6.05 18.78
CA THR A 296 -9.01 6.25 19.34
C THR A 296 -10.13 6.04 18.31
N LEU A 297 -9.84 6.10 17.00
CA LEU A 297 -10.80 5.91 15.89
C LEU A 297 -11.06 4.42 15.57
N GLU A 298 -11.11 3.58 16.59
CA GLU A 298 -11.17 2.12 16.44
C GLU A 298 -12.49 1.63 15.85
N ASN A 299 -13.64 2.20 16.26
CA ASN A 299 -14.92 1.77 15.71
C ASN A 299 -15.04 2.20 14.25
N ALA A 300 -14.62 3.42 13.92
CA ALA A 300 -14.71 3.94 12.56
C ALA A 300 -13.90 3.08 11.59
N ARG A 301 -12.70 2.68 12.04
CA ARG A 301 -11.82 1.76 11.32
C ARG A 301 -12.48 0.38 11.11
N LEU A 302 -13.04 -0.21 12.17
CA LEU A 302 -13.64 -1.54 12.11
C LEU A 302 -14.85 -1.58 11.18
N LEU A 303 -15.71 -0.57 11.25
CA LEU A 303 -16.88 -0.45 10.39
C LEU A 303 -16.49 -0.22 8.93
N LEU A 304 -15.51 0.65 8.66
CA LEU A 304 -14.99 0.83 7.30
C LEU A 304 -14.43 -0.49 6.75
N LEU A 305 -13.54 -1.18 7.48
CA LEU A 305 -13.00 -2.46 7.02
C LEU A 305 -14.09 -3.52 6.77
N HIS A 306 -15.16 -3.51 7.58
CA HIS A 306 -16.30 -4.39 7.35
C HIS A 306 -17.05 -4.03 6.07
N SER A 307 -17.30 -2.74 5.82
CA SER A 307 -17.96 -2.22 4.61
C SER A 307 -17.23 -2.60 3.31
N LEU A 308 -15.91 -2.79 3.37
CA LEU A 308 -15.06 -3.10 2.22
C LEU A 308 -15.15 -4.57 1.76
N LYS A 309 -15.79 -5.44 2.55
CA LYS A 309 -16.08 -6.83 2.15
C LYS A 309 -17.06 -6.84 0.97
N ASP A 310 -17.03 -7.86 0.13
CA ASP A 310 -17.94 -7.94 -1.04
C ASP A 310 -19.42 -8.00 -0.66
N ASN A 311 -19.74 -8.59 0.49
CA ASN A 311 -21.10 -8.69 1.04
C ASN A 311 -21.02 -8.57 2.58
N PRO A 312 -20.90 -7.37 3.16
CA PRO A 312 -20.93 -7.22 4.60
C PRO A 312 -22.28 -7.70 5.15
N SER A 313 -22.26 -8.41 6.27
CA SER A 313 -23.47 -8.68 7.04
C SER A 313 -23.86 -7.45 7.86
N ASP A 314 -25.10 -7.36 8.30
CA ASP A 314 -25.45 -6.43 9.37
C ASP A 314 -24.65 -6.75 10.63
N LEU A 315 -24.44 -5.72 11.46
CA LEU A 315 -23.71 -5.82 12.71
C LEU A 315 -24.63 -5.58 13.90
N GLU A 316 -24.42 -6.35 14.95
CA GLU A 316 -25.16 -6.26 16.22
C GLU A 316 -24.15 -6.09 17.35
N PHE A 317 -24.31 -5.02 18.13
CA PHE A 317 -23.47 -4.70 19.29
C PHE A 317 -24.30 -4.82 20.56
N GLY A 318 -23.84 -5.67 21.47
CA GLY A 318 -24.46 -5.92 22.76
C GLY A 318 -23.98 -4.97 23.86
N TYR A 319 -24.64 -5.03 25.01
CA TYR A 319 -24.44 -4.11 26.14
C TYR A 319 -23.01 -3.96 26.66
N ASN A 320 -22.17 -4.97 26.42
CA ASN A 320 -20.78 -5.00 26.89
C ASN A 320 -19.77 -4.54 25.82
N ASP A 321 -20.22 -4.24 24.61
CA ASP A 321 -19.32 -3.83 23.53
C ASP A 321 -18.75 -2.43 23.77
N SER A 322 -17.54 -2.21 23.27
CA SER A 322 -16.82 -0.95 23.50
C SER A 322 -17.55 0.27 22.91
N ILE A 323 -18.28 0.08 21.81
CA ILE A 323 -19.09 1.13 21.18
C ILE A 323 -20.25 1.59 22.07
N VAL A 324 -20.92 0.65 22.78
CA VAL A 324 -22.01 0.96 23.72
C VAL A 324 -21.49 1.81 24.88
N ASN A 325 -20.35 1.44 25.45
CA ASN A 325 -19.74 2.21 26.52
C ASN A 325 -19.32 3.61 26.08
N LYS A 326 -18.81 3.74 24.84
CA LYS A 326 -18.51 5.04 24.24
C LYS A 326 -19.76 5.89 24.04
N ILE A 327 -20.84 5.32 23.52
CA ILE A 327 -22.13 6.01 23.36
C ILE A 327 -22.62 6.54 24.70
N LYS A 328 -22.66 5.69 25.74
CA LYS A 328 -23.09 6.11 27.09
C LYS A 328 -22.23 7.22 27.70
N SER A 329 -20.97 7.32 27.28
CA SER A 329 -20.03 8.33 27.77
C SER A 329 -20.07 9.64 26.98
N ASP A 330 -20.69 9.64 25.80
CA ASP A 330 -20.86 10.82 24.95
C ASP A 330 -22.01 11.68 25.51
N HIS A 331 -21.83 13.00 25.64
CA HIS A 331 -22.87 13.85 26.21
C HIS A 331 -24.12 13.94 25.34
N THR A 332 -24.01 13.66 24.03
CA THR A 332 -25.16 13.58 23.11
C THR A 332 -26.12 12.46 23.51
N TYR A 333 -25.63 11.43 24.21
CA TYR A 333 -26.50 10.37 24.73
C TYR A 333 -27.54 10.88 25.74
N ASN A 334 -27.26 11.99 26.45
CA ASN A 334 -28.29 12.60 27.30
C ASN A 334 -29.50 13.06 26.50
N ARG A 335 -29.31 13.53 25.27
CA ARG A 335 -30.42 13.89 24.37
C ARG A 335 -31.26 12.68 23.99
N VAL A 336 -30.62 11.53 23.75
CA VAL A 336 -31.33 10.25 23.55
C VAL A 336 -32.18 9.92 24.79
N LYS A 337 -31.60 10.07 25.99
CA LYS A 337 -32.33 9.84 27.24
C LYS A 337 -33.51 10.80 27.40
N GLU A 338 -33.34 12.08 27.10
CA GLU A 338 -34.41 13.08 27.16
C GLU A 338 -35.55 12.75 26.19
N MET A 339 -35.23 12.34 24.96
CA MET A 339 -36.23 11.94 23.95
C MET A 339 -37.07 10.75 24.43
N ILE A 340 -36.45 9.72 25.02
CA ILE A 340 -37.18 8.56 25.55
C ILE A 340 -37.95 8.93 26.83
N ALA A 341 -37.35 9.71 27.74
CA ALA A 341 -38.00 10.15 28.97
C ALA A 341 -39.27 10.96 28.69
N ASP A 342 -39.26 11.82 27.67
CA ASP A 342 -40.44 12.56 27.21
C ASP A 342 -41.56 11.61 26.76
N ARG A 343 -41.24 10.54 26.04
CA ARG A 343 -42.24 9.51 25.66
C ARG A 343 -42.84 8.82 26.88
N ILE A 344 -42.00 8.41 27.83
CA ILE A 344 -42.45 7.75 29.06
C ILE A 344 -43.33 8.69 29.90
N LEU A 345 -43.00 9.99 29.99
CA LEU A 345 -43.82 11.01 30.65
C LEU A 345 -45.23 11.13 30.04
N HIS A 346 -45.35 10.90 28.74
CA HIS A 346 -46.62 10.88 28.01
C HIS A 346 -47.32 9.51 28.03
N GLY A 347 -46.80 8.55 28.80
CA GLY A 347 -47.41 7.23 29.01
C GLY A 347 -46.99 6.17 27.99
N GLU A 348 -46.04 6.45 27.11
CA GLU A 348 -45.49 5.48 26.16
C GLU A 348 -44.35 4.69 26.81
N THR A 349 -44.59 3.41 27.13
CA THR A 349 -43.58 2.51 27.72
C THR A 349 -42.86 1.64 26.70
N GLU A 350 -43.27 1.68 25.44
CA GLU A 350 -42.58 1.05 24.32
C GLU A 350 -42.84 1.87 23.06
N GLY A 351 -41.90 1.89 22.12
CA GLY A 351 -42.08 2.59 20.87
C GLY A 351 -40.80 2.74 20.05
N THR A 352 -40.97 3.40 18.90
CA THR A 352 -39.89 3.73 17.96
C THR A 352 -39.82 5.24 17.81
N ILE A 353 -38.63 5.80 17.95
CA ILE A 353 -38.36 7.22 17.73
C ILE A 353 -37.56 7.37 16.45
N GLU A 354 -38.16 7.99 15.43
CA GLU A 354 -37.46 8.42 14.23
C GLU A 354 -36.54 9.59 14.58
N VAL A 355 -35.22 9.39 14.44
CA VAL A 355 -34.23 10.38 14.85
C VAL A 355 -34.01 11.42 13.76
N GLY A 356 -33.96 11.00 12.49
CA GLY A 356 -33.85 11.91 11.35
C GLY A 356 -32.68 12.90 11.43
N GLY A 357 -31.54 12.47 11.96
CA GLY A 357 -30.34 13.32 12.14
C GLY A 357 -30.37 14.24 13.36
N GLN A 358 -31.37 14.14 14.24
CA GLN A 358 -31.43 14.93 15.48
C GLN A 358 -30.36 14.55 16.52
N VAL A 359 -29.76 13.36 16.40
CA VAL A 359 -28.71 12.88 17.29
C VAL A 359 -27.46 12.63 16.47
N VAL A 360 -26.43 13.43 16.72
CA VAL A 360 -25.10 13.33 16.13
C VAL A 360 -24.10 13.27 17.28
N PHE A 361 -23.47 12.12 17.47
CA PHE A 361 -22.48 11.95 18.54
C PHE A 361 -21.27 12.83 18.29
N GLU A 362 -20.69 13.39 19.35
CA GLU A 362 -19.60 14.35 19.23
C GLU A 362 -18.22 13.71 19.37
N ALA A 363 -18.11 12.55 20.04
CA ALA A 363 -16.88 11.80 20.11
C ALA A 363 -16.42 11.41 18.69
N GLY A 364 -15.23 11.85 18.27
CA GLY A 364 -14.75 11.71 16.89
C GLY A 364 -14.79 10.29 16.33
N ASP A 365 -14.62 9.27 17.18
CA ASP A 365 -14.77 7.86 16.78
C ASP A 365 -16.24 7.49 16.51
N LEU A 366 -17.18 7.89 17.37
CA LEU A 366 -18.61 7.65 17.15
C LEU A 366 -19.13 8.46 15.96
N PHE A 367 -18.71 9.71 15.85
CA PHE A 367 -19.05 10.59 14.74
C PHE A 367 -18.58 10.02 13.38
N ALA A 368 -17.38 9.44 13.33
CA ALA A 368 -16.87 8.76 12.14
C ALA A 368 -17.40 7.33 11.96
N SER A 369 -18.13 6.78 12.93
CA SER A 369 -18.67 5.41 12.90
C SER A 369 -20.16 5.36 12.60
N LEU A 370 -20.91 6.34 13.09
CA LEU A 370 -22.37 6.35 13.07
C LEU A 370 -22.82 7.51 12.22
N HIS A 371 -23.28 7.20 11.01
CA HIS A 371 -23.43 8.17 9.92
C HIS A 371 -24.87 8.62 9.68
N GLY A 372 -25.84 8.18 10.47
CA GLY A 372 -27.19 8.72 10.37
C GLY A 372 -28.21 7.87 11.05
N LEU A 373 -28.22 7.94 12.41
CA LEU A 373 -29.17 7.21 13.24
C LEU A 373 -30.58 7.34 12.67
N LYS A 374 -31.17 6.19 12.33
CA LYS A 374 -32.50 6.13 11.72
C LYS A 374 -33.54 6.16 12.82
N THR A 375 -33.50 5.14 13.67
CA THR A 375 -34.49 4.93 14.72
C THR A 375 -33.86 4.55 16.05
N ILE A 376 -34.62 4.80 17.11
CA ILE A 376 -34.35 4.29 18.44
C ILE A 376 -35.62 3.55 18.88
N ASP A 377 -35.53 2.23 18.93
CA ASP A 377 -36.57 1.40 19.52
C ASP A 377 -36.33 1.31 21.02
N PHE A 378 -37.37 1.41 21.84
CA PHE A 378 -37.23 1.32 23.29
C PHE A 378 -38.36 0.54 23.93
N VAL A 379 -38.05 -0.09 25.07
CA VAL A 379 -38.98 -0.71 26.01
C VAL A 379 -38.58 -0.29 27.42
N ALA A 380 -39.53 0.25 28.16
CA ALA A 380 -39.34 0.80 29.50
C ALA A 380 -40.21 0.06 30.53
N VAL A 381 -39.57 -0.48 31.56
CA VAL A 381 -40.21 -1.19 32.66
C VAL A 381 -40.10 -0.34 33.92
N LYS A 382 -41.23 0.06 34.47
CA LYS A 382 -41.28 0.83 35.72
C LYS A 382 -40.80 -0.02 36.89
N THR A 383 -39.72 0.41 37.56
CA THR A 383 -39.13 -0.30 38.71
C THR A 383 -39.45 0.35 40.05
N SER A 384 -39.66 1.68 40.07
CA SER A 384 -40.10 2.42 41.25
C SER A 384 -41.07 3.55 40.87
N GLU A 385 -41.48 4.41 41.80
CA GLU A 385 -42.42 5.51 41.52
C GLU A 385 -41.93 6.43 40.39
N LYS A 386 -40.61 6.63 40.32
CA LYS A 386 -39.92 7.55 39.39
C LYS A 386 -38.85 6.88 38.52
N GLU A 387 -38.52 5.61 38.75
CA GLU A 387 -37.45 4.93 38.00
C GLU A 387 -38.00 3.91 37.01
N TYR A 388 -37.32 3.85 35.87
CA TYR A 388 -37.59 2.93 34.78
C TYR A 388 -36.28 2.26 34.36
N GLU A 389 -36.29 0.94 34.22
CA GLU A 389 -35.27 0.21 33.48
C GLU A 389 -35.65 0.26 32.00
N VAL A 390 -34.75 0.74 31.16
CA VAL A 390 -34.98 0.96 29.73
C VAL A 390 -33.99 0.13 28.93
N GLU A 391 -34.52 -0.73 28.08
CA GLU A 391 -33.80 -1.37 26.99
C GLU A 391 -34.08 -0.58 25.72
N MET A 392 -33.03 -0.22 24.97
CA MET A 392 -33.17 0.45 23.70
C MET A 392 -32.24 -0.13 22.65
N VAL A 393 -32.69 -0.11 21.39
CA VAL A 393 -31.93 -0.49 20.21
C VAL A 393 -31.78 0.74 19.33
N ILE A 394 -30.55 1.22 19.21
CA ILE A 394 -30.21 2.26 18.24
C ILE A 394 -29.96 1.57 16.91
N LEU A 395 -30.71 1.98 15.88
CA LEU A 395 -30.53 1.53 14.51
C LEU A 395 -29.83 2.62 13.68
N ASP A 396 -28.75 2.22 13.03
CA ASP A 396 -28.04 3.05 12.06
C ASP A 396 -27.87 2.29 10.73
N THR A 397 -27.67 3.03 9.65
CA THR A 397 -27.19 2.48 8.39
C THR A 397 -25.81 3.05 8.16
N TYR A 398 -24.81 2.17 8.04
CA TYR A 398 -23.48 2.60 7.65
C TYR A 398 -23.50 2.98 6.17
N ASP A 399 -23.85 4.25 5.90
CA ASP A 399 -23.95 4.89 4.59
C ASP A 399 -23.22 6.23 4.60
N PHE A 400 -22.62 6.62 3.48
CA PHE A 400 -21.91 7.90 3.36
C PHE A 400 -22.75 8.93 2.60
N SER A 401 -24.08 8.88 2.75
CA SER A 401 -24.96 9.78 2.02
C SER A 401 -24.65 11.24 2.36
N TYR A 402 -24.47 12.07 1.32
CA TYR A 402 -24.02 13.47 1.46
C TYR A 402 -24.91 14.31 2.40
N GLN A 403 -26.21 13.96 2.50
CA GLN A 403 -27.17 14.63 3.37
C GLN A 403 -26.83 14.50 4.86
N ASN A 404 -26.20 13.38 5.26
CA ASN A 404 -25.80 13.17 6.64
C ASN A 404 -24.56 14.00 7.01
N TYR A 405 -23.68 14.28 6.04
CA TYR A 405 -22.43 15.03 6.26
C TYR A 405 -22.59 16.54 6.19
N SER A 406 -23.47 17.07 5.32
CA SER A 406 -23.56 18.52 5.08
C SER A 406 -24.00 19.30 6.32
N ASN A 407 -24.89 18.71 7.11
CA ASN A 407 -25.39 19.35 8.33
C ASN A 407 -24.34 19.30 9.44
N ALA A 408 -23.64 18.17 9.58
CA ALA A 408 -22.61 18.03 10.61
C ALA A 408 -21.42 18.98 10.41
N TYR A 409 -20.93 19.16 9.18
CA TYR A 409 -19.81 20.08 8.92
C TYR A 409 -20.14 21.56 9.07
N THR A 410 -21.40 21.94 8.85
CA THR A 410 -21.84 23.35 8.88
C THR A 410 -22.37 23.78 10.25
N GLU A 411 -23.07 22.92 10.99
CA GLU A 411 -23.57 23.22 12.33
C GLU A 411 -22.53 22.99 13.43
N TYR A 412 -21.65 21.99 13.29
CA TYR A 412 -20.67 21.64 14.33
C TYR A 412 -19.27 22.23 14.08
N GLY A 413 -19.21 23.29 13.25
CA GLY A 413 -18.11 24.23 13.12
C GLY A 413 -16.72 23.61 13.25
N ALA A 414 -16.19 23.06 12.15
CA ALA A 414 -14.80 22.63 12.01
C ALA A 414 -14.19 22.16 13.34
N TYR A 415 -14.63 20.99 13.84
CA TYR A 415 -14.06 20.31 15.01
C TYR A 415 -12.62 20.76 15.26
N GLU A 416 -12.33 21.16 16.50
CA GLU A 416 -10.96 21.33 16.98
C GLU A 416 -10.28 19.96 17.01
N PHE A 417 -10.03 19.40 15.83
CA PHE A 417 -9.11 18.31 15.67
C PHE A 417 -7.81 18.75 16.30
N GLU A 418 -7.43 18.08 17.40
CA GLU A 418 -6.29 18.46 18.23
C GLU A 418 -4.98 18.39 17.43
N SER A 419 -4.97 17.64 16.33
CA SER A 419 -3.81 17.47 15.47
C SER A 419 -4.17 17.36 13.98
N ILE A 420 -3.19 17.68 13.13
CA ILE A 420 -3.28 17.46 11.67
C ILE A 420 -3.48 15.97 11.32
N GLY A 421 -2.90 15.05 12.10
CA GLY A 421 -3.07 13.61 11.91
C GLY A 421 -4.52 13.17 12.09
N GLU A 422 -5.25 13.82 13.01
CA GLU A 422 -6.67 13.56 13.23
C GLU A 422 -7.54 14.07 12.09
N LYS A 423 -7.25 15.27 11.57
CA LYS A 423 -7.88 15.78 10.34
C LYS A 423 -7.67 14.84 9.17
N ILE A 424 -6.44 14.36 8.98
CA ILE A 424 -6.09 13.42 7.91
C ILE A 424 -6.86 12.12 8.09
N ALA A 425 -6.79 11.49 9.28
CA ALA A 425 -7.46 10.23 9.55
C ALA A 425 -8.98 10.35 9.34
N PHE A 426 -9.60 11.41 9.87
CA PHE A 426 -11.03 11.65 9.72
C PHE A 426 -11.44 11.89 8.26
N THR A 427 -10.72 12.78 7.57
CA THR A 427 -10.96 13.09 6.14
C THR A 427 -10.82 11.83 5.29
N THR A 428 -9.83 11.00 5.59
CA THR A 428 -9.56 9.77 4.84
C THR A 428 -10.65 8.73 5.11
N LEU A 429 -11.03 8.51 6.38
CA LEU A 429 -12.04 7.52 6.76
C LEU A 429 -13.44 7.89 6.27
N ASN A 430 -13.79 9.17 6.17
CA ASN A 430 -15.13 9.60 5.80
C ASN A 430 -15.25 10.08 4.34
N ASN A 431 -14.42 11.02 3.91
CA ASN A 431 -14.58 11.62 2.58
C ASN A 431 -14.15 10.66 1.47
N ILE A 432 -13.08 9.88 1.68
CA ILE A 432 -12.67 8.88 0.69
C ILE A 432 -13.64 7.70 0.72
N ALA A 433 -14.21 7.34 1.87
CA ALA A 433 -15.18 6.26 1.94
C ALA A 433 -16.49 6.62 1.22
N ASN A 434 -16.92 7.88 1.25
CA ASN A 434 -18.00 8.39 0.41
C ASN A 434 -17.71 8.18 -1.09
N VAL A 435 -16.50 8.54 -1.52
CA VAL A 435 -16.05 8.25 -2.89
C VAL A 435 -16.06 6.73 -3.14
N GLY A 436 -15.65 5.94 -2.16
CA GLY A 436 -15.74 4.48 -2.15
C GLY A 436 -17.15 3.95 -2.39
N GLU A 437 -18.16 4.51 -1.72
CA GLU A 437 -19.57 4.13 -1.91
C GLU A 437 -20.03 4.45 -3.34
N TYR A 438 -19.71 5.65 -3.85
CA TYR A 438 -20.03 6.03 -5.24
C TYR A 438 -19.46 5.05 -6.28
N PHE A 439 -18.27 4.50 -6.03
CA PHE A 439 -17.63 3.51 -6.89
C PHE A 439 -17.96 2.05 -6.53
N GLY A 440 -18.85 1.82 -5.56
CA GLY A 440 -19.25 0.51 -5.07
C GLY A 440 -18.15 -0.27 -4.33
N ALA A 441 -17.06 0.39 -3.92
CA ALA A 441 -15.99 -0.21 -3.12
C ALA A 441 -16.41 -0.39 -1.65
N VAL A 442 -17.24 0.52 -1.15
CA VAL A 442 -17.88 0.49 0.16
C VAL A 442 -19.31 -0.02 -0.02
N ASN A 443 -19.69 -1.01 0.78
CA ASN A 443 -21.03 -1.55 0.80
C ASN A 443 -21.73 -1.17 2.11
N ASN A 444 -23.00 -0.78 1.99
CA ASN A 444 -23.81 -0.36 3.13
C ASN A 444 -24.30 -1.59 3.90
N PHE A 445 -24.50 -1.45 5.21
CA PHE A 445 -25.05 -2.47 6.10
C PHE A 445 -25.76 -1.82 7.29
N GLU A 446 -26.66 -2.54 7.95
CA GLU A 446 -27.31 -2.08 9.18
C GLU A 446 -26.41 -2.29 10.40
N ILE A 447 -26.47 -1.35 11.33
CA ILE A 447 -25.85 -1.44 12.65
C ILE A 447 -26.96 -1.38 13.70
N ARG A 448 -27.00 -2.37 14.58
CA ARG A 448 -27.92 -2.43 15.73
C ARG A 448 -27.11 -2.38 17.01
N ILE A 449 -27.46 -1.44 17.89
CA ILE A 449 -26.71 -1.22 19.13
C ILE A 449 -27.69 -1.32 20.30
N HIS A 450 -27.51 -2.36 21.11
CA HIS A 450 -28.33 -2.64 22.27
C HIS A 450 -27.77 -1.93 23.50
N ILE A 451 -28.63 -1.16 24.17
CA ILE A 451 -28.28 -0.35 25.33
C ILE A 451 -29.32 -0.57 26.43
N GLU A 452 -28.86 -0.98 27.62
CA GLU A 452 -29.66 -0.99 28.85
C GLU A 452 -29.25 0.17 29.74
N ASP A 453 -30.21 0.92 30.27
CA ASP A 453 -29.92 2.05 31.17
C ASP A 453 -31.10 2.31 32.13
N THR A 454 -30.85 3.04 33.21
CA THR A 454 -31.87 3.46 34.17
C THR A 454 -32.21 4.94 33.97
N PHE A 455 -33.51 5.20 33.95
CA PHE A 455 -34.09 6.52 33.74
C PHE A 455 -34.83 6.93 35.01
N THR A 456 -34.53 8.14 35.49
CA THR A 456 -35.29 8.78 36.58
C THR A 456 -36.11 9.90 35.96
N ILE A 457 -37.42 9.82 36.12
CA ILE A 457 -38.38 10.78 35.59
C ILE A 457 -38.89 11.64 36.75
N GLU A 458 -38.63 12.94 36.70
CA GLU A 458 -38.93 13.87 37.80
C GLU A 458 -40.38 14.34 37.88
#